data_AF-A0A3P6S1N6-F1
#
_entry.id   AF-A0A3P6S1N6-F1
#
_cell.length_a   1.000
_cell.length_b   1.000
_cell.length_c   1.000
_cell.angle_alpha   90.00
_cell.angle_beta   90.00
_cell.angle_gamma   90.00
#
_symmetry.space_group_name_H-M   'P 1'
#
loop_
_entity.id
_entity.type
_entity.pdbx_description
1 polymer ?
#
loop_
_entity_poly.entity_id
_entity_poly.type
_entity_poly.pdbx_seq_one_letter_code
_entity_poly.pdbx_strand_id
1 'polypeptide(L)'
;MWTKCVTHQSAMGSSEEAKTILTPILAELRKQREARNYEKVSEFYDLNAVHVHAGKEALSNEKFDMAGDFIIFTADYETETEKIGVLKGKFTQIWRKANDSYLILHIEYAPQ
;
A
#
# COMPACT_ATOMS: atom_id res chain seq x y z
N MET A 1 -34.01 28.59 -5.48
CA MET A 1 -34.17 27.13 -5.57
C MET A 1 -33.03 26.49 -4.80
N TRP A 2 -33.34 25.76 -3.74
CA TRP A 2 -32.39 24.98 -2.96
C TRP A 2 -32.24 23.57 -3.52
N THR A 3 -31.17 22.90 -3.08
CA THR A 3 -30.82 21.47 -3.16
C THR A 3 -30.28 20.93 -4.49
N LYS A 4 -29.05 20.43 -4.46
CA LYS A 4 -28.83 18.99 -4.18
C LYS A 4 -27.49 18.77 -3.49
N CYS A 5 -27.56 18.04 -2.38
CA CYS A 5 -26.44 17.47 -1.65
C CYS A 5 -25.49 16.74 -2.59
N VAL A 6 -24.20 17.06 -2.50
CA VAL A 6 -23.15 16.20 -3.04
C VAL A 6 -23.13 14.94 -2.19
N THR A 7 -23.39 13.82 -2.86
CA THR A 7 -23.42 12.45 -2.35
C THR A 7 -22.16 12.12 -1.55
N HIS A 8 -22.35 11.91 -0.24
CA HIS A 8 -21.36 11.30 0.66
C HIS A 8 -21.22 9.78 0.47
N GLN A 9 -21.91 9.21 -0.53
CA GLN A 9 -22.06 7.76 -0.73
C GLN A 9 -20.99 7.16 -1.66
N SER A 10 -20.26 7.98 -2.42
CA SER A 10 -19.27 7.52 -3.40
C SER A 10 -17.90 7.18 -2.80
N ALA A 11 -17.57 7.69 -1.60
CA ALA A 11 -16.24 7.47 -0.99
C ALA A 11 -16.12 6.12 -0.27
N MET A 12 -17.16 5.68 0.46
CA MET A 12 -17.10 4.40 1.21
C MET A 12 -17.10 3.16 0.29
N GLY A 13 -17.77 3.22 -0.86
CA GLY A 13 -17.76 2.10 -1.81
C GLY A 13 -16.39 1.90 -2.47
N SER A 14 -15.69 3.00 -2.74
CA SER A 14 -14.38 3.01 -3.38
C SER A 14 -13.26 2.46 -2.49
N SER A 15 -13.32 2.69 -1.17
CA SER A 15 -12.31 2.20 -0.23
C SER A 15 -12.38 0.67 -0.04
N GLU A 16 -13.59 0.12 0.07
CA GLU A 16 -13.78 -1.33 0.22
C GLU A 16 -13.45 -2.10 -1.06
N GLU A 17 -13.70 -1.50 -2.23
CA GLU A 17 -13.26 -2.05 -3.52
C GLU A 17 -11.74 -2.12 -3.61
N ALA A 18 -11.03 -1.00 -3.36
CA ALA A 18 -9.56 -0.97 -3.35
C ALA A 18 -8.99 -2.02 -2.39
N LYS A 19 -9.56 -2.11 -1.18
CA LYS A 19 -9.15 -3.10 -0.19
C LYS A 19 -9.37 -4.52 -0.70
N THR A 20 -10.52 -4.82 -1.29
CA THR A 20 -10.84 -6.15 -1.84
C THR A 20 -9.86 -6.56 -2.95
N ILE A 21 -9.54 -5.63 -3.85
CA ILE A 21 -8.60 -5.84 -4.96
C ILE A 21 -7.18 -6.07 -4.42
N LEU A 22 -6.72 -5.21 -3.50
CA LEU A 22 -5.32 -5.16 -3.12
C LEU A 22 -4.94 -6.18 -2.03
N THR A 23 -5.89 -6.61 -1.19
CA THR A 23 -5.67 -7.59 -0.12
C THR A 23 -4.97 -8.89 -0.58
N PRO A 24 -5.46 -9.62 -1.62
CA PRO A 24 -4.80 -10.84 -2.06
C PRO A 24 -3.38 -10.59 -2.60
N ILE A 25 -3.16 -9.45 -3.27
CA ILE A 25 -1.85 -9.05 -3.80
C ILE A 25 -0.88 -8.78 -2.65
N LEU A 26 -1.31 -8.03 -1.63
CA LEU A 26 -0.53 -7.78 -0.43
C LEU A 26 -0.20 -9.05 0.35
N ALA A 27 -1.14 -10.00 0.44
CA ALA A 27 -0.92 -11.27 1.11
C ALA A 27 0.19 -12.08 0.42
N GLU A 28 0.16 -12.19 -0.91
CA GLU A 28 1.20 -12.90 -1.65
C GLU A 28 2.53 -12.15 -1.59
N LEU A 29 2.53 -10.82 -1.75
CA LEU A 29 3.75 -10.02 -1.63
C LEU A 29 4.39 -10.17 -0.24
N ARG A 30 3.61 -10.16 0.84
CA ARG A 30 4.09 -10.38 2.22
C ARG A 30 4.70 -11.77 2.36
N LYS A 31 4.02 -12.81 1.88
CA LYS A 31 4.53 -14.19 1.88
C LYS A 31 5.84 -14.33 1.12
N GLN A 32 5.98 -13.72 -0.06
CA GLN A 32 7.24 -13.77 -0.83
C GLN A 32 8.36 -12.99 -0.15
N ARG A 33 8.06 -11.85 0.50
CA ARG A 33 9.02 -11.09 1.31
C ARG A 33 9.52 -11.91 2.50
N GLU A 34 8.63 -12.56 3.23
CA GLU A 34 8.98 -13.45 4.35
C GLU A 34 9.84 -14.63 3.90
N ALA A 35 9.53 -15.20 2.73
CA ALA A 35 10.33 -16.25 2.11
C ALA A 35 11.67 -15.76 1.53
N ARG A 36 11.96 -14.45 1.56
CA ARG A 36 13.12 -13.80 0.93
C ARG A 36 13.25 -14.13 -0.56
N ASN A 37 12.12 -14.35 -1.24
CA ASN A 37 12.07 -14.66 -2.66
C ASN A 37 12.06 -13.37 -3.48
N TYR A 38 13.23 -12.73 -3.58
CA TYR A 38 13.36 -11.40 -4.19
C TYR A 38 13.02 -11.38 -5.69
N GLU A 39 13.20 -12.50 -6.40
CA GLU A 39 12.80 -12.65 -7.80
C GLU A 39 11.29 -12.44 -7.93
N LYS A 40 10.48 -13.19 -7.16
CA LYS A 40 9.02 -13.01 -7.15
C LYS A 40 8.58 -11.67 -6.56
N VAL A 41 9.28 -11.16 -5.55
CA VAL A 41 8.96 -9.83 -4.99
C VAL A 41 9.12 -8.75 -6.06
N SER A 42 10.12 -8.86 -6.95
CA SER A 42 10.34 -7.87 -8.01
C SER A 42 9.20 -7.80 -9.04
N GLU A 43 8.44 -8.88 -9.23
CA GLU A 43 7.28 -8.92 -10.14
C GLU A 43 6.13 -8.00 -9.69
N PHE A 44 6.09 -7.60 -8.42
CA PHE A 44 5.08 -6.68 -7.89
C PHE A 44 5.42 -5.20 -8.14
N TYR A 45 6.61 -4.88 -8.65
CA TYR A 45 7.07 -3.52 -8.86
C TYR A 45 6.98 -3.13 -10.34
N ASP A 46 6.64 -1.87 -10.61
CA ASP A 46 6.92 -1.29 -11.92
C ASP A 46 8.43 -1.32 -12.19
N LEU A 47 8.84 -1.50 -13.45
CA LEU A 47 10.25 -1.54 -13.85
C LEU A 47 11.04 -0.29 -13.40
N ASN A 48 10.36 0.84 -13.19
CA ASN A 48 10.99 2.09 -12.77
C ASN A 48 10.80 2.38 -11.26
N ALA A 49 10.21 1.47 -10.50
CA ALA A 49 9.99 1.69 -9.08
C ALA A 49 11.30 1.56 -8.29
N VAL A 50 11.53 2.51 -7.38
CA VAL A 50 12.65 2.46 -6.44
C VAL A 50 12.15 1.81 -5.15
N HIS A 51 12.87 0.78 -4.68
CA HIS A 51 12.55 0.07 -3.45
C HIS A 51 13.67 0.24 -2.42
N VAL A 52 13.31 0.75 -1.25
CA VAL A 52 14.16 0.82 -0.05
C VAL A 52 13.38 0.16 1.07
N HIS A 53 13.94 -0.88 1.68
CA HIS A 53 13.29 -1.57 2.80
C HIS A 53 14.31 -1.99 3.85
N ALA A 54 13.96 -1.77 5.11
CA ALA A 54 14.75 -2.19 6.26
C ALA A 54 13.82 -2.77 7.33
N GLY A 55 13.95 -4.06 7.61
CA GLY A 55 13.42 -4.69 8.81
C GLY A 55 12.06 -5.36 8.68
N LYS A 56 11.65 -6.01 9.77
CA LYS A 56 10.31 -6.59 9.91
C LYS A 56 9.37 -5.47 10.38
N GLU A 57 8.24 -5.29 9.69
CA GLU A 57 7.29 -4.21 9.95
C GLU A 57 5.96 -4.78 10.47
N ALA A 58 5.45 -4.23 11.57
CA ALA A 58 4.07 -4.39 12.00
C ALA A 58 3.25 -3.21 11.48
N LEU A 59 2.07 -3.46 10.89
CA LEU A 59 1.22 -2.43 10.32
C LEU A 59 -0.02 -2.19 11.15
N SER A 60 -0.48 -0.94 11.18
CA SER A 60 -1.75 -0.54 11.78
C SER A 60 -2.37 0.63 11.01
N ASN A 61 -3.65 0.95 11.27
CA ASN A 61 -4.37 2.03 10.60
C ASN A 61 -4.35 1.94 9.05
N GLU A 62 -4.45 0.72 8.52
CA GLU A 62 -4.50 0.46 7.08
C GLU A 62 -5.68 1.18 6.42
N LYS A 63 -5.39 2.02 5.43
CA LYS A 63 -6.37 2.76 4.62
C LYS A 63 -6.10 2.56 3.13
N PHE A 64 -7.18 2.36 2.40
CA PHE A 64 -7.18 2.12 0.96
C PHE A 64 -8.09 3.14 0.28
N ASP A 65 -7.57 3.83 -0.74
CA ASP A 65 -8.34 4.78 -1.55
C ASP A 65 -8.14 4.45 -3.04
N MET A 66 -9.21 4.49 -3.85
CA MET A 66 -9.08 4.45 -5.32
C MET A 66 -8.98 5.87 -5.87
N ALA A 67 -8.14 6.05 -6.89
CA ALA A 67 -8.09 7.25 -7.71
C ALA A 67 -7.81 6.87 -9.17
N GLY A 68 -8.86 6.76 -10.00
CA GLY A 68 -8.71 6.31 -11.39
C GLY A 68 -8.13 4.90 -11.46
N ASP A 69 -7.04 4.72 -12.20
CA ASP A 69 -6.31 3.45 -12.30
C ASP A 69 -5.30 3.22 -11.15
N PHE A 70 -5.39 4.03 -10.09
CA PHE A 70 -4.48 3.94 -8.94
C PHE A 70 -5.19 3.50 -7.67
N ILE A 71 -4.50 2.69 -6.87
CA ILE A 71 -4.85 2.42 -5.48
C ILE A 71 -3.77 3.04 -4.59
N ILE A 72 -4.19 3.85 -3.64
CA ILE A 72 -3.32 4.44 -2.62
C ILE A 72 -3.53 3.63 -1.34
N PHE A 73 -2.45 3.05 -0.84
CA PHE A 73 -2.43 2.29 0.41
C PHE A 73 -1.53 3.01 1.43
N THR A 74 -2.12 3.44 2.54
CA THR A 74 -1.37 4.06 3.64
C THR A 74 -1.55 3.26 4.91
N ALA A 75 -0.49 3.16 5.71
CA ALA A 75 -0.56 2.61 7.05
C ALA A 75 0.53 3.18 7.95
N ASP A 76 0.31 3.06 9.24
CA ASP A 76 1.33 3.27 10.25
C ASP A 76 2.18 2.00 10.34
N TYR A 77 3.51 2.14 10.38
CA TYR A 77 4.43 1.03 10.55
C TYR A 77 5.20 1.17 11.86
N GLU A 78 5.51 0.02 12.44
CA GLU A 78 6.44 -0.12 13.56
C GLU A 78 7.48 -1.17 13.18
N THR A 79 8.76 -0.81 13.23
CA THR A 79 9.87 -1.73 12.95
C THR A 79 10.93 -1.64 14.03
N GLU A 80 11.43 -2.80 14.45
CA GLU A 80 12.51 -2.87 15.43
C GLU A 80 13.85 -2.93 14.70
N THR A 81 14.73 -2.00 15.03
CA THR A 81 16.08 -1.90 14.47
C THR A 81 17.10 -2.11 15.57
N GLU A 82 18.18 -2.84 15.28
CA GLU A 82 19.23 -3.13 16.27
C GLU A 82 19.91 -1.87 16.83
N LYS A 83 19.98 -0.81 16.03
CA LYS A 83 20.72 0.43 16.38
C LYS A 83 19.85 1.53 16.98
N ILE A 84 18.60 1.64 16.54
CA ILE A 84 17.71 2.77 16.88
C ILE A 84 16.55 2.29 17.78
N GLY A 85 16.42 0.98 18.01
CA GLY A 85 15.28 0.40 18.71
C GLY A 85 14.03 0.44 17.83
N VAL A 86 12.88 0.71 18.44
CA VAL A 86 11.59 0.78 17.76
C VAL A 86 11.44 2.08 16.97
N LEU A 87 11.45 1.97 15.64
CA LEU A 87 11.14 3.05 14.72
C LEU A 87 9.65 2.98 14.35
N LYS A 88 8.93 4.08 14.55
CA LYS A 88 7.53 4.23 14.12
C LYS A 88 7.44 5.27 13.02
N GLY A 89 6.51 5.07 12.10
CA GLY A 89 6.27 6.02 11.03
C GLY A 89 4.98 5.73 10.31
N LYS A 90 4.79 6.43 9.20
CA LYS A 90 3.72 6.19 8.24
C LYS A 90 4.34 5.89 6.89
N PHE A 91 3.70 5.07 6.09
CA PHE A 91 4.07 4.91 4.70
C PHE A 91 2.88 5.17 3.77
N THR A 92 3.21 5.52 2.52
CA THR A 92 2.26 5.62 1.41
C THR A 92 2.77 4.77 0.26
N GLN A 93 1.98 3.78 -0.15
CA GLN A 93 2.20 3.02 -1.37
C GLN A 93 1.20 3.45 -2.44
N ILE A 94 1.69 3.70 -3.64
CA ILE A 94 0.86 3.99 -4.81
C ILE A 94 0.99 2.81 -5.77
N TRP A 95 -0.15 2.20 -6.07
CA TRP A 95 -0.29 1.06 -6.96
C TRP A 95 -0.96 1.52 -8.24
N ARG A 96 -0.42 1.14 -9.40
CA ARG A 96 -1.02 1.43 -10.72
C ARG A 96 -1.56 0.14 -11.33
N LYS A 97 -2.76 0.20 -11.88
CA LYS A 97 -3.33 -0.89 -12.68
C LYS A 97 -2.42 -1.19 -13.87
N ALA A 98 -2.11 -2.46 -14.07
CA ALA A 98 -1.30 -2.95 -15.18
C ALA A 98 -1.91 -4.26 -15.69
N ASN A 99 -2.45 -4.23 -16.91
CA ASN A 99 -3.21 -5.35 -17.49
C ASN A 99 -4.33 -5.79 -16.52
N ASP A 100 -4.23 -7.02 -16.00
CA ASP A 100 -5.20 -7.66 -15.10
C ASP A 100 -4.82 -7.58 -13.60
N SER A 101 -3.79 -6.81 -13.25
CA SER A 101 -3.27 -6.69 -11.88
C SER A 101 -2.90 -5.25 -11.51
N TYR A 102 -2.24 -5.06 -10.37
CA TYR A 102 -1.70 -3.80 -9.88
C TYR A 102 -0.23 -3.95 -9.52
N LEU A 103 0.58 -2.98 -9.91
CA LEU A 103 2.01 -2.91 -9.60
C LEU A 103 2.31 -1.72 -8.71
N ILE A 104 3.27 -1.87 -7.80
CA ILE A 104 3.80 -0.79 -6.98
C ILE A 104 4.54 0.17 -7.91
N LEU A 105 4.04 1.40 -7.99
CA LEU A 105 4.67 2.51 -8.69
C LEU A 105 5.61 3.27 -7.78
N HIS A 106 5.21 3.48 -6.52
CA HIS A 106 5.95 4.30 -5.57
C HIS A 106 5.67 3.89 -4.12
N ILE A 107 6.68 4.00 -3.27
CA ILE A 107 6.59 3.85 -1.82
C ILE A 107 7.31 5.04 -1.19
N GLU A 108 6.63 5.76 -0.31
CA GLU A 108 7.22 6.82 0.51
C GLU A 108 7.09 6.45 1.99
N TYR A 109 8.14 6.71 2.77
CA TYR A 109 8.18 6.53 4.21
C TYR A 109 8.36 7.88 4.91
N ALA A 110 7.45 8.22 5.81
CA ALA A 110 7.53 9.39 6.65
C ALA A 110 7.78 8.98 8.11
N PRO A 111 8.87 9.44 8.76
CA PRO A 111 9.06 9.22 10.19
C PRO A 111 7.94 9.92 10.98
N GLN A 112 7.53 9.34 12.11
CA GLN A 112 6.66 10.00 13.09
C GLN A 112 7.48 10.78 14.12
#